data_AF-A0A8S3BWB0-F1
#
_entry.id   AF-A0A8S3BWB0-F1
#
_cell.length_a   1.000
_cell.length_b   1.000
_cell.length_c   1.000
_cell.angle_alpha   90.00
_cell.angle_beta   90.00
_cell.angle_gamma   90.00
#
_symmetry.space_group_name_H-M   'P 1'
#
loop_
_entity.id
_entity.type
_entity.pdbx_description
1 polymer ?
#
loop_
_entity_poly.entity_id
_entity_poly.type
_entity_poly.pdbx_seq_one_letter_code
_entity_poly.pdbx_strand_id
1 'polypeptide(L)'
;MVAFIPLTVILTITAVKDLVEDLKRWRSDSYINKQIAEVYDKTSKSFIECKWEDLNVGNVVRVRADQVVPADILLLASSSCESTCYLDTAAIDGETNLKQKSIPSCFLNYTKSEEASFELQCDPPNDDIYHFCGRVILSSGSHVYPCDNNNILLRGCVLRITDYVDGLIVYAGNETKVIKSSRHTISKHALIERYINRDVLFSSLILTALCLICAGLSINWNFSYGSQWIFVPFVIGDPYDGVAGQFFINALRFVILFQVMVPIALYVSLDVVRVLQMYTIQRDKHLKYEHPISCRTFTINEDLGQIGYIFSDKTGTLTQNKLVFKAMSIGGLQYSAR
;
A
#
# COMPACT_ATOMS: atom_id res chain seq x y z
N MET A 1 -2.40 40.35 5.89
CA MET A 1 -2.59 39.27 6.90
C MET A 1 -3.89 38.50 6.65
N VAL A 2 -5.05 39.17 6.52
CA VAL A 2 -6.36 38.51 6.31
C VAL A 2 -6.42 37.60 5.07
N ALA A 3 -5.75 37.97 3.98
CA ALA A 3 -5.75 37.18 2.74
C ALA A 3 -5.08 35.79 2.87
N PHE A 4 -4.16 35.61 3.82
CA PHE A 4 -3.46 34.32 4.01
C PHE A 4 -4.24 33.35 4.89
N ILE A 5 -5.19 33.84 5.70
CA ILE A 5 -5.95 33.02 6.64
C ILE A 5 -6.66 31.87 5.92
N PRO A 6 -7.44 32.09 4.84
CA PRO A 6 -8.14 31.00 4.17
C PRO A 6 -7.20 29.94 3.61
N LEU A 7 -6.09 30.34 2.99
CA LEU A 7 -5.10 29.41 2.44
C LEU A 7 -4.45 28.56 3.53
N THR A 8 -4.06 29.17 4.66
CA THR A 8 -3.46 28.42 5.77
C THR A 8 -4.46 27.44 6.40
N VAL A 9 -5.73 27.83 6.55
CA VAL A 9 -6.78 26.93 7.04
C VAL A 9 -7.00 25.77 6.07
N ILE A 10 -7.03 26.04 4.76
CA ILE A 10 -7.18 25.01 3.73
C ILE A 10 -6.03 24.00 3.78
N LEU A 11 -4.78 24.48 3.74
CA LEU A 11 -3.60 23.61 3.75
C LEU A 11 -3.50 22.80 5.04
N THR A 12 -3.85 23.39 6.19
CA THR A 12 -3.85 22.68 7.47
C THR A 12 -4.91 21.58 7.53
N ILE A 13 -6.12 21.82 7.01
CA ILE A 13 -7.17 20.79 6.94
C ILE A 13 -6.72 19.61 6.06
N THR A 14 -6.16 19.87 4.87
CA THR A 14 -5.66 18.82 3.98
C THR A 14 -4.51 18.05 4.63
N ALA A 15 -3.54 18.74 5.24
CA ALA A 15 -2.43 18.10 5.93
C ALA A 15 -2.89 17.21 7.11
N VAL A 16 -3.88 17.67 7.90
CA VAL A 16 -4.44 16.87 8.99
C VAL A 16 -5.15 15.63 8.48
N LYS A 17 -5.92 15.73 7.40
CA LYS A 17 -6.60 14.59 6.76
C LYS A 17 -5.58 13.54 6.30
N ASP A 18 -4.55 13.95 5.56
CA ASP A 18 -3.52 13.04 5.04
C ASP A 18 -2.71 12.41 6.18
N LEU A 19 -2.39 13.19 7.22
CA LEU A 19 -1.76 12.67 8.44
C LEU A 19 -2.62 11.60 9.12
N VAL A 20 -3.94 11.78 9.19
CA VAL A 20 -4.85 10.77 9.75
C VAL A 20 -4.87 9.49 8.90
N GLU A 21 -4.80 9.60 7.57
CA GLU A 21 -4.68 8.44 6.68
C GLU A 21 -3.38 7.66 6.95
N ASP A 22 -2.25 8.36 6.97
CA ASP A 22 -0.95 7.75 7.16
C ASP A 22 -0.77 7.18 8.57
N LEU A 23 -1.31 7.83 9.61
CA LEU A 23 -1.31 7.27 10.97
C LEU A 23 -2.09 5.95 11.05
N LYS A 24 -3.18 5.78 10.29
CA LYS A 24 -3.92 4.51 10.24
C LYS A 24 -3.09 3.41 9.57
N ARG A 25 -2.39 3.74 8.48
CA ARG A 25 -1.47 2.79 7.80
C ARG A 25 -0.32 2.39 8.72
N TRP A 26 0.34 3.37 9.34
CA TRP A 26 1.41 3.14 10.30
C TRP A 26 0.98 2.27 11.49
N ARG A 27 -0.24 2.45 12.02
CA ARG A 27 -0.78 1.58 13.07
C ARG A 27 -0.99 0.15 12.59
N SER A 28 -1.48 -0.04 11.36
CA SER A 28 -1.64 -1.37 10.77
C SER A 28 -0.29 -2.06 10.58
N ASP A 29 0.70 -1.35 10.06
CA ASP A 29 2.04 -1.90 9.86
C ASP A 29 2.72 -2.21 11.19
N SER A 30 2.59 -1.31 12.17
CA SER A 30 3.09 -1.51 13.54
C SER A 30 2.44 -2.71 14.22
N TYR A 31 1.17 -3.00 13.94
CA TYR A 31 0.49 -4.18 14.48
C TYR A 31 1.08 -5.47 13.92
N ILE A 32 1.34 -5.53 12.61
CA ILE A 32 1.97 -6.69 11.95
C ILE A 32 3.41 -6.88 12.45
N ASN A 33 4.19 -5.80 12.54
CA ASN A 33 5.58 -5.86 12.97
C ASN A 33 5.76 -6.28 14.44
N LYS A 34 4.73 -6.08 15.27
CA LYS A 34 4.71 -6.48 16.68
C LYS A 34 4.14 -7.88 16.92
N GLN A 35 3.81 -8.63 15.86
CA GLN A 35 3.46 -10.04 16.01
C GLN A 35 4.63 -10.82 16.60
N ILE A 36 4.30 -11.88 17.35
CA ILE A 36 5.27 -12.69 18.09
C ILE A 36 5.66 -13.89 17.24
N ALA A 37 6.95 -14.22 17.27
CA ALA A 37 7.54 -15.42 16.69
C ALA A 37 8.46 -16.09 17.74
N GLU A 38 8.60 -17.41 17.66
CA GLU A 38 9.53 -18.15 18.51
C GLU A 38 10.90 -18.23 17.83
N VAL A 39 11.94 -17.69 18.46
CA VAL A 39 13.32 -17.67 17.96
C VAL A 39 14.20 -18.55 18.86
N TYR A 40 15.04 -19.38 18.28
CA TYR A 40 16.01 -20.18 19.01
C TYR A 40 17.16 -19.31 19.51
N ASP A 41 17.31 -19.23 20.83
CA ASP A 41 18.42 -18.56 21.47
C ASP A 41 19.54 -19.56 21.82
N LYS A 42 20.73 -19.30 21.29
CA LYS A 42 21.93 -20.12 21.49
C LYS A 42 22.38 -20.14 22.95
N THR A 43 22.13 -19.08 23.71
CA THR A 43 22.62 -18.95 25.09
C THR A 43 21.76 -19.74 26.07
N SER A 44 20.43 -19.60 25.99
CA SER A 44 19.48 -20.34 26.81
C SER A 44 19.18 -21.75 26.30
N LYS A 45 19.63 -22.11 25.08
CA LYS A 45 19.29 -23.38 24.39
C LYS A 45 17.78 -23.64 24.35
N SER A 46 17.00 -22.57 24.22
CA SER A 46 15.55 -22.60 24.26
C SER A 46 14.95 -21.66 23.22
N PHE A 47 13.69 -21.88 22.87
CA PHE A 47 12.94 -20.98 22.01
C PHE A 47 12.34 -19.87 22.87
N ILE A 48 12.67 -18.62 22.53
CA ILE A 48 12.19 -17.42 23.19
C ILE A 48 11.23 -16.67 22.26
N GLU A 49 10.27 -15.98 22.85
CA GLU A 49 9.36 -15.11 22.09
C GLU A 49 10.08 -13.82 21.70
N CYS A 50 10.01 -13.49 20.41
CA CYS A 50 10.58 -12.29 19.82
C CYS A 50 9.54 -11.64 18.89
N LYS A 51 9.63 -10.35 18.66
CA LYS A 51 8.74 -9.67 17.70
C LYS A 51 9.24 -9.84 16.27
N TRP A 52 8.34 -9.74 15.30
CA TRP A 52 8.70 -9.81 13.89
C TRP A 52 9.67 -8.71 13.46
N GLU A 53 9.59 -7.52 14.06
CA GLU A 53 10.52 -6.40 13.81
C GLU A 53 11.98 -6.69 14.20
N ASP A 54 12.18 -7.61 15.15
CA ASP A 54 13.48 -7.96 15.71
C ASP A 54 14.09 -9.23 15.05
N LEU A 55 13.42 -9.80 14.04
CA LEU A 55 13.90 -10.98 13.32
C LEU A 55 15.00 -10.62 12.33
N ASN A 56 16.13 -11.33 12.41
CA ASN A 56 17.25 -11.16 11.49
C ASN A 56 17.52 -12.43 10.66
N VAL A 57 18.12 -12.23 9.48
CA VAL A 57 18.64 -13.33 8.65
C VAL A 57 19.61 -14.18 9.47
N GLY A 58 19.47 -15.51 9.34
CA GLY A 58 20.26 -16.47 10.10
C GLY A 58 19.69 -16.82 11.49
N ASN A 59 18.60 -16.19 11.94
CA ASN A 59 17.87 -16.68 13.10
C ASN A 59 17.14 -17.98 12.77
N VAL A 60 17.11 -18.91 13.72
CA VAL A 60 16.30 -20.11 13.63
C VAL A 60 14.97 -19.83 14.32
N VAL A 61 13.88 -20.00 13.61
CA VAL A 61 12.52 -19.76 14.11
C VAL A 61 11.71 -21.03 14.15
N ARG A 62 10.83 -21.14 15.13
CA ARG A 62 9.82 -22.19 15.23
C ARG A 62 8.47 -21.62 14.83
N VAL A 63 7.84 -22.23 13.84
CA VAL A 63 6.48 -21.90 13.40
C VAL A 63 5.58 -23.05 13.81
N ARG A 64 4.50 -22.75 14.55
CA ARG A 64 3.53 -23.76 15.01
C ARG A 64 2.38 -23.93 14.02
N ALA A 65 1.62 -25.00 14.21
CA ALA A 65 0.38 -25.23 13.47
C ALA A 65 -0.52 -23.98 13.48
N ASP A 66 -1.11 -23.69 12.33
CA ASP A 66 -2.01 -22.57 12.07
C ASP A 66 -1.41 -21.17 12.25
N GLN A 67 -0.09 -21.05 12.41
CA GLN A 67 0.62 -19.77 12.43
C GLN A 67 1.08 -19.35 11.04
N VAL A 68 1.12 -18.03 10.84
CA VAL A 68 1.66 -17.40 9.63
C VAL A 68 3.18 -17.42 9.70
N VAL A 69 3.82 -17.80 8.60
CA VAL A 69 5.27 -17.77 8.48
C VAL A 69 5.75 -16.30 8.45
N PRO A 70 6.67 -15.88 9.34
CA PRO A 70 7.02 -14.47 9.54
C PRO A 70 7.94 -13.88 8.46
N ALA A 71 8.80 -14.71 7.88
CA ALA A 71 9.84 -14.35 6.91
C ALA A 71 10.07 -15.53 5.95
N ASP A 72 10.93 -15.38 4.94
CA ASP A 72 11.22 -16.52 4.07
C ASP A 72 12.21 -17.45 4.78
N ILE A 73 11.77 -18.67 5.12
CA ILE A 73 12.52 -19.62 5.94
C ILE A 73 12.87 -20.89 5.19
N LEU A 74 14.11 -21.35 5.33
CA LEU A 74 14.56 -22.67 4.88
C LEU A 74 14.22 -23.70 5.95
N LEU A 75 13.52 -24.78 5.59
CA LEU A 75 13.20 -25.87 6.50
C LEU A 75 14.45 -26.54 7.04
N LEU A 76 14.54 -26.70 8.36
CA LEU A 76 15.59 -27.45 9.05
C LEU A 76 15.03 -28.72 9.69
N ALA A 77 13.91 -28.59 10.41
CA ALA A 77 13.26 -29.70 11.09
C ALA A 77 11.73 -29.59 11.04
N SER A 78 11.04 -30.72 11.15
CA SER A 78 9.59 -30.84 11.16
C SER A 78 9.19 -31.79 12.28
N SER A 79 8.03 -31.56 12.88
CA SER A 79 7.44 -32.50 13.84
C SER A 79 6.89 -33.77 13.17
N SER A 80 6.62 -33.72 11.86
CA SER A 80 6.10 -34.86 11.10
C SER A 80 7.11 -36.01 11.01
N CYS A 81 6.63 -37.25 11.12
CA CYS A 81 7.44 -38.45 10.95
C CYS A 81 8.08 -38.54 9.56
N GLU A 82 7.45 -37.95 8.54
CA GLU A 82 7.93 -37.98 7.15
C GLU A 82 8.91 -36.85 6.81
N SER A 83 9.29 -36.00 7.79
CA SER A 83 10.17 -34.85 7.54
C SER A 83 9.65 -33.89 6.45
N THR A 84 8.32 -33.80 6.36
CA THR A 84 7.57 -32.94 5.44
C THR A 84 6.69 -31.97 6.23
N CYS A 85 6.23 -30.90 5.59
CA CYS A 85 5.20 -30.03 6.12
C CYS A 85 4.25 -29.57 5.04
N TYR A 86 3.08 -29.08 5.44
CA TYR A 86 2.04 -28.62 4.54
C TYR A 86 1.78 -27.13 4.75
N LEU A 87 1.80 -26.38 3.66
CA LEU A 87 1.52 -24.95 3.67
C LEU A 87 0.23 -24.63 2.94
N ASP A 88 -0.54 -23.74 3.53
CA ASP A 88 -1.63 -23.02 2.88
C ASP A 88 -1.06 -21.77 2.22
N THR A 89 -1.11 -21.72 0.88
CA THR A 89 -0.59 -20.61 0.07
C THR A 89 -1.71 -19.73 -0.51
N ALA A 90 -2.96 -19.90 -0.08
CA ALA A 90 -4.11 -19.19 -0.63
C ALA A 90 -3.95 -17.65 -0.59
N ALA A 91 -3.20 -17.12 0.37
CA ALA A 91 -2.93 -15.69 0.49
C ALA A 91 -1.97 -15.13 -0.58
N ILE A 92 -1.18 -15.99 -1.24
CA ILE A 92 -0.16 -15.61 -2.22
C ILE A 92 -0.65 -15.87 -3.65
N ASP A 93 -1.15 -17.08 -3.93
CA ASP A 93 -1.49 -17.54 -5.28
C ASP A 93 -2.97 -17.91 -5.47
N GLY A 94 -3.78 -17.84 -4.40
CA GLY A 94 -5.19 -18.22 -4.46
C GLY A 94 -5.41 -19.72 -4.69
N GLU A 95 -4.40 -20.58 -4.48
CA GLU A 95 -4.58 -22.02 -4.53
C GLU A 95 -5.10 -22.55 -3.18
N THR A 96 -6.13 -23.40 -3.21
CA THR A 96 -6.72 -23.99 -1.99
C THR A 96 -6.00 -25.26 -1.53
N ASN A 97 -5.13 -25.81 -2.38
CA ASN A 97 -4.45 -27.06 -2.09
C ASN A 97 -3.27 -26.78 -1.17
N LEU A 98 -3.11 -27.63 -0.16
CA LEU A 98 -1.94 -27.56 0.69
C LEU A 98 -0.70 -27.97 -0.09
N LYS A 99 0.31 -27.11 -0.12
CA LYS A 99 1.60 -27.40 -0.76
C LYS A 99 2.49 -28.15 0.22
N GLN A 100 2.87 -29.36 -0.17
CA GLN A 100 3.84 -30.14 0.57
C GLN A 100 5.25 -29.56 0.35
N LYS A 101 5.98 -29.38 1.45
CA LYS A 101 7.38 -28.95 1.47
C LYS A 101 8.18 -29.99 2.24
N SER A 102 9.45 -30.17 1.87
CA SER A 102 10.32 -31.18 2.45
C SER A 102 11.58 -30.56 3.00
N ILE A 103 12.11 -31.18 4.06
CA ILE A 103 13.41 -30.80 4.61
C ILE A 103 14.51 -31.17 3.60
N PRO A 104 15.53 -30.32 3.41
CA PRO A 104 16.72 -30.67 2.64
C PRO A 104 17.34 -32.00 3.11
N SER A 105 17.82 -32.81 2.16
CA SER A 105 18.33 -34.15 2.45
C SER A 105 19.54 -34.17 3.41
N CYS A 106 20.28 -33.06 3.51
CA CYS A 106 21.37 -32.91 4.48
C CYS A 106 20.93 -32.99 5.94
N PHE A 107 19.73 -32.49 6.27
CA PHE A 107 19.26 -32.41 7.65
C PHE A 107 18.51 -33.67 8.11
N LEU A 108 18.10 -34.56 7.19
CA LEU A 108 17.42 -35.82 7.52
C LEU A 108 18.28 -36.76 8.39
N ASN A 109 19.60 -36.78 8.15
CA ASN A 109 20.55 -37.62 8.88
C ASN A 109 21.15 -36.94 10.11
N TYR A 110 20.96 -35.62 10.27
CA TYR A 110 21.41 -34.90 11.45
C TYR A 110 20.42 -35.17 12.58
N THR A 111 20.78 -36.11 13.47
CA THR A 111 20.02 -36.31 14.69
C THR A 111 20.03 -35.03 15.54
N LYS A 112 18.92 -34.75 16.25
CA LYS A 112 18.67 -33.56 17.10
C LYS A 112 19.73 -33.26 18.18
N SER A 113 20.82 -34.02 18.24
CA SER A 113 21.81 -34.00 19.33
C SER A 113 23.15 -33.34 18.96
N GLU A 114 23.40 -32.99 17.70
CA GLU A 114 24.65 -32.32 17.29
C GLU A 114 24.36 -30.89 16.82
N GLU A 115 25.16 -29.93 17.32
CA GLU A 115 25.16 -28.54 16.83
C GLU A 115 25.70 -28.51 15.40
N ALA A 116 24.82 -28.68 14.42
CA ALA A 116 25.17 -28.67 13.01
C ALA A 116 25.67 -27.28 12.59
N SER A 117 26.96 -27.16 12.30
CA SER A 117 27.53 -25.96 11.67
C SER A 117 27.43 -26.12 10.15
N PHE A 118 26.75 -25.18 9.50
CA PHE A 118 26.56 -25.19 8.05
C PHE A 118 26.58 -23.77 7.49
N GLU A 119 26.97 -23.66 6.23
CA GLU A 119 26.91 -22.42 5.46
C GLU A 119 25.82 -22.56 4.39
N LEU A 120 24.88 -21.61 4.37
CA LEU A 120 23.86 -21.50 3.34
C LEU A 120 24.27 -20.42 2.34
N GLN A 121 24.38 -20.79 1.07
CA GLN A 121 24.55 -19.85 -0.03
C GLN A 121 23.33 -19.92 -0.92
N CYS A 122 22.63 -18.80 -1.10
CA CYS A 122 21.44 -18.71 -1.92
C CYS A 122 21.54 -17.54 -2.89
N ASP A 123 20.66 -17.54 -3.88
CA ASP A 123 20.52 -16.43 -4.81
C ASP A 123 20.15 -15.12 -4.09
N PRO A 124 20.42 -13.95 -4.71
CA PRO A 124 19.91 -12.69 -4.20
C PRO A 124 18.37 -12.68 -4.22
N PRO A 125 17.73 -11.92 -3.32
CA PRO A 125 16.28 -11.86 -3.24
C PRO A 125 15.68 -11.31 -4.54
N ASN A 126 14.77 -12.07 -5.16
CA ASN A 126 14.08 -11.73 -6.41
C ASN A 126 12.54 -11.74 -6.20
N ASP A 127 11.79 -11.33 -7.23
CA ASP A 127 10.33 -11.25 -7.24
C ASP A 127 9.64 -12.54 -7.72
N ASP A 128 10.41 -13.53 -8.16
CA ASP A 128 9.88 -14.84 -8.55
C ASP A 128 9.62 -15.72 -7.32
N ILE A 129 8.33 -15.86 -6.98
CA ILE A 129 7.82 -16.65 -5.86
C ILE A 129 8.06 -18.16 -6.08
N TYR A 130 8.19 -18.61 -7.33
CA TYR A 130 8.30 -20.04 -7.67
C TYR A 130 9.72 -20.53 -7.83
N HIS A 131 10.69 -19.62 -7.97
CA HIS A 131 12.09 -19.95 -8.19
C HIS A 131 12.95 -19.62 -6.98
N PHE A 132 13.56 -20.64 -6.37
CA PHE A 132 14.56 -20.48 -5.34
C PHE A 132 15.66 -21.51 -5.60
N CYS A 133 16.90 -21.03 -5.71
CA CYS A 133 18.09 -21.86 -5.77
C CYS A 133 19.04 -21.49 -4.63
N GLY A 134 19.47 -22.51 -3.91
CA GLY A 134 20.49 -22.39 -2.88
C GLY A 134 21.28 -23.68 -2.73
N ARG A 135 22.34 -23.60 -1.93
CA ARG A 135 23.17 -24.73 -1.57
C ARG A 135 23.57 -24.65 -0.10
N VAL A 136 23.49 -25.78 0.58
CA VAL A 136 23.95 -25.94 1.96
C VAL A 136 25.27 -26.69 1.94
N ILE A 137 26.28 -26.13 2.63
CA ILE A 137 27.60 -26.69 2.79
C ILE A 137 27.77 -27.04 4.27
N LEU A 138 27.85 -28.33 4.59
CA LEU A 138 28.05 -28.80 5.96
C LEU A 138 29.53 -28.65 6.36
N SER A 139 29.82 -28.26 7.60
CA SER A 139 31.21 -28.19 8.07
C SER A 139 31.85 -29.57 8.29
N SER A 140 31.03 -30.63 8.45
CA SER A 140 31.46 -32.00 8.70
C SER A 140 31.94 -32.76 7.45
N GLY A 141 31.80 -32.17 6.25
CA GLY A 141 32.37 -32.69 5.01
C GLY A 141 32.06 -31.80 3.81
N SER A 142 32.90 -31.79 2.77
CA SER A 142 32.73 -30.97 1.54
C SER A 142 31.54 -31.35 0.66
N HIS A 143 30.54 -32.06 1.19
CA HIS A 143 29.32 -32.39 0.45
C HIS A 143 28.39 -31.18 0.39
N VAL A 144 28.07 -30.78 -0.83
CA VAL A 144 27.18 -29.66 -1.14
C VAL A 144 25.80 -30.21 -1.46
N TYR A 145 24.77 -29.73 -0.77
CA TYR A 145 23.39 -30.15 -0.96
C TYR A 145 22.58 -29.02 -1.61
N PRO A 146 21.94 -29.25 -2.76
CA PRO A 146 21.08 -28.24 -3.38
C PRO A 146 19.80 -28.05 -2.56
N CYS A 147 19.33 -26.81 -2.51
CA CYS A 147 18.05 -26.41 -1.95
C CYS A 147 17.23 -25.73 -3.03
N ASP A 148 16.01 -26.21 -3.22
CA ASP A 148 15.08 -25.70 -4.22
C ASP A 148 13.86 -25.07 -3.54
N ASN A 149 12.92 -24.57 -4.34
CA ASN A 149 11.65 -24.01 -3.84
C ASN A 149 10.86 -25.01 -2.95
N ASN A 150 11.09 -26.32 -3.06
CA ASN A 150 10.44 -27.31 -2.18
C ASN A 150 10.91 -27.25 -0.73
N ASN A 151 12.04 -26.59 -0.45
CA ASN A 151 12.64 -26.52 0.88
C ASN A 151 12.38 -25.19 1.61
N ILE A 152 11.86 -24.18 0.90
CA ILE A 152 11.59 -22.85 1.46
C ILE A 152 10.10 -22.65 1.75
N LEU A 153 9.81 -22.02 2.89
CA LEU A 153 8.49 -21.52 3.27
C LEU A 153 8.51 -19.99 3.14
N LEU A 154 7.54 -19.44 2.42
CA LEU A 154 7.47 -18.01 2.15
C LEU A 154 6.68 -17.27 3.23
N ARG A 155 7.03 -16.00 3.44
CA ARG A 155 6.29 -15.09 4.32
C ARG A 155 4.81 -15.03 3.92
N GLY A 156 3.90 -15.15 4.89
CA GLY A 156 2.46 -15.05 4.65
C GLY A 156 1.76 -16.38 4.34
N CYS A 157 2.51 -17.46 4.09
CA CYS A 157 1.95 -18.82 4.11
C CYS A 157 1.52 -19.20 5.53
N VAL A 158 0.53 -20.09 5.65
CA VAL A 158 0.10 -20.61 6.95
C VAL A 158 0.47 -22.08 7.07
N LEU A 159 1.12 -22.46 8.17
CA LEU A 159 1.46 -23.86 8.43
C LEU A 159 0.19 -24.66 8.76
N ARG A 160 -0.01 -25.81 8.11
CA ARG A 160 -1.14 -26.70 8.35
C ARG A 160 -0.65 -28.13 8.61
N ILE A 161 -1.49 -28.92 9.30
CA ILE A 161 -1.31 -30.36 9.57
C ILE A 161 -0.13 -30.69 10.51
N THR A 162 1.01 -30.01 10.40
CA THR A 162 2.19 -30.22 11.22
C THR A 162 2.20 -29.33 12.46
N ASP A 163 2.41 -29.94 13.64
CA ASP A 163 2.41 -29.23 14.93
C ASP A 163 3.43 -28.08 15.00
N TYR A 164 4.66 -28.32 14.51
CA TYR A 164 5.67 -27.28 14.40
C TYR A 164 6.73 -27.62 13.36
N VAL A 165 7.36 -26.58 12.82
CA VAL A 165 8.57 -26.66 11.99
C VAL A 165 9.62 -25.68 12.51
N ASP A 166 10.87 -26.10 12.45
CA ASP A 166 12.02 -25.24 12.74
C ASP A 166 12.68 -24.86 11.41
N GLY A 167 12.93 -23.58 11.19
CA GLY A 167 13.49 -23.06 9.95
C GLY A 167 14.46 -21.93 10.14
N LEU A 168 15.43 -21.80 9.23
CA LEU A 168 16.40 -20.71 9.19
C LEU A 168 15.86 -19.55 8.35
N ILE A 169 15.84 -18.33 8.88
CA ILE A 169 15.48 -17.14 8.09
C ILE A 169 16.53 -16.89 7.02
N VAL A 170 16.12 -16.95 5.75
CA VAL A 170 16.94 -16.67 4.56
C VAL A 170 16.78 -15.21 4.12
N TYR A 171 15.53 -14.75 3.97
CA TYR A 171 15.23 -13.35 3.65
C TYR A 171 14.28 -12.77 4.68
N ALA A 172 14.54 -11.53 5.11
CA ALA A 172 13.76 -10.83 6.12
C ALA A 172 13.26 -9.47 5.60
N GLY A 173 12.11 -9.02 6.13
CA GLY A 173 11.53 -7.71 5.80
C GLY A 173 11.32 -7.53 4.28
N ASN A 174 11.80 -6.40 3.76
CA ASN A 174 11.63 -5.99 2.36
C ASN A 174 12.32 -6.90 1.33
N GLU A 175 13.18 -7.81 1.78
CA GLU A 175 13.85 -8.78 0.91
C GLU A 175 13.07 -10.07 0.72
N THR A 176 11.99 -10.28 1.48
CA THR A 176 11.11 -11.44 1.27
C THR A 176 10.48 -11.40 -0.13
N LYS A 177 10.38 -12.57 -0.76
CA LYS A 177 9.88 -12.73 -2.13
C LYS A 177 8.48 -12.17 -2.30
N VAL A 178 7.62 -12.33 -1.29
CA VAL A 178 6.24 -11.80 -1.31
C VAL A 178 6.20 -10.28 -1.27
N ILE A 179 7.12 -9.61 -0.55
CA ILE A 179 7.19 -8.15 -0.59
C ILE A 179 7.78 -7.68 -1.92
N LYS A 180 8.80 -8.37 -2.45
CA LYS A 180 9.39 -8.02 -3.75
C LYS A 180 8.44 -8.21 -4.93
N SER A 181 7.58 -9.23 -4.90
CA SER A 181 6.54 -9.43 -5.92
C SER A 181 5.37 -8.46 -5.77
N SER A 182 5.18 -7.89 -4.58
CA SER A 182 4.17 -6.85 -4.35
C SER A 182 4.57 -5.53 -4.99
N ARG A 183 3.60 -4.82 -5.57
CA ARG A 183 3.83 -3.48 -6.10
C ARG A 183 3.89 -2.47 -4.95
N HIS A 184 4.86 -1.56 -5.03
CA HIS A 184 4.92 -0.41 -4.14
C HIS A 184 3.58 0.35 -4.15
N THR A 185 3.11 0.76 -2.98
CA THR A 185 1.88 1.53 -2.85
C THR A 185 2.05 2.91 -3.49
N ILE A 186 1.31 3.18 -4.57
CA ILE A 186 1.29 4.49 -5.23
C ILE A 186 0.09 5.28 -4.67
N SER A 187 0.27 6.59 -4.47
CA SER A 187 -0.86 7.48 -4.13
C SER A 187 -1.92 7.41 -5.23
N LYS A 188 -3.17 7.13 -4.84
CA LYS A 188 -4.29 7.04 -5.77
C LYS A 188 -4.97 8.39 -5.89
N HIS A 189 -5.09 8.88 -7.13
CA HIS A 189 -5.77 10.12 -7.47
C HIS A 189 -7.04 9.82 -8.25
N ALA A 190 -8.14 10.48 -7.89
CA ALA A 190 -9.42 10.29 -8.57
C ALA A 190 -9.41 10.90 -9.98
N LEU A 191 -10.21 10.34 -10.88
CA LEU A 191 -10.31 10.85 -12.24
C LEU A 191 -10.87 12.27 -12.30
N ILE A 192 -11.78 12.62 -11.38
CA ILE A 192 -12.38 13.95 -11.31
C ILE A 192 -11.33 15.05 -11.07
N GLU A 193 -10.23 14.74 -10.37
CA GLU A 193 -9.16 15.71 -10.10
C GLU A 193 -8.52 16.22 -11.40
N ARG A 194 -8.44 15.37 -12.43
CA ARG A 194 -7.92 15.78 -13.74
C ARG A 194 -8.84 16.78 -14.43
N TYR A 195 -10.16 16.59 -14.32
CA TYR A 195 -11.13 17.54 -14.87
C TYR A 195 -11.09 18.88 -14.13
N ILE A 196 -11.04 18.85 -12.80
CA ILE A 196 -10.92 20.06 -11.98
C ILE A 196 -9.64 20.82 -12.32
N ASN A 197 -8.50 20.14 -12.42
CA ASN A 197 -7.22 20.77 -12.78
C ASN A 197 -7.28 21.43 -14.17
N ARG A 198 -7.97 20.79 -15.13
CA ARG A 198 -8.19 21.36 -16.47
C ARG A 198 -9.07 22.61 -16.41
N ASP A 199 -10.15 22.58 -15.63
CA ASP A 199 -11.09 23.70 -15.52
C ASP A 199 -10.47 24.88 -14.74
N VAL A 200 -9.61 24.60 -13.75
CA VAL A 200 -8.79 25.61 -13.05
C VAL A 200 -7.79 26.26 -14.00
N LEU A 201 -7.12 25.48 -14.85
CA LEU A 201 -6.22 26.01 -15.88
C LEU A 201 -6.97 26.93 -16.85
N PHE A 202 -8.15 26.50 -17.33
CA PHE A 202 -8.98 27.29 -18.22
C PHE A 202 -9.45 28.61 -17.56
N SER A 203 -9.87 28.55 -16.30
CA SER A 203 -10.27 29.72 -15.51
C SER A 203 -9.10 30.70 -15.30
N SER A 204 -7.89 30.18 -15.08
CA SER A 204 -6.67 30.99 -14.96
C SER A 204 -6.31 31.71 -16.27
N LEU A 205 -6.49 31.05 -17.41
CA LEU A 205 -6.29 31.67 -18.73
C LEU A 205 -7.28 32.79 -18.99
N ILE A 206 -8.57 32.58 -18.68
CA ILE A 206 -9.61 33.62 -18.79
C ILE A 206 -9.29 34.81 -17.88
N LEU A 207 -8.91 34.54 -16.62
CA LEU A 207 -8.51 35.58 -15.68
C LEU A 207 -7.36 36.43 -16.23
N THR A 208 -6.33 35.78 -16.77
CA THR A 208 -5.16 36.47 -17.34
C THR A 208 -5.57 37.35 -18.52
N ALA A 209 -6.40 36.83 -19.42
CA ALA A 209 -6.91 37.59 -20.57
C ALA A 209 -7.73 38.81 -20.12
N LEU A 210 -8.65 38.65 -19.16
CA LEU A 210 -9.46 39.74 -18.61
C LEU A 210 -8.58 40.82 -17.97
N CYS A 211 -7.57 40.43 -17.19
CA CYS A 211 -6.65 41.38 -16.55
C CYS A 211 -5.88 42.21 -17.58
N LEU A 212 -5.41 41.60 -18.67
CA LEU A 212 -4.70 42.30 -19.75
C LEU A 212 -5.62 43.26 -20.51
N ILE A 213 -6.85 42.84 -20.81
CA ILE A 213 -7.87 43.68 -21.47
C ILE A 213 -8.22 44.89 -20.57
N CYS A 214 -8.51 44.64 -19.29
CA CYS A 214 -8.84 45.70 -18.33
C CYS A 214 -7.67 46.66 -18.12
N ALA A 215 -6.43 46.17 -18.06
CA ALA A 215 -5.24 47.02 -17.96
C ALA A 215 -5.08 47.92 -19.20
N GLY A 216 -5.29 47.37 -20.41
CA GLY A 216 -5.24 48.14 -21.66
C GLY A 216 -6.34 49.21 -21.72
N LEU A 217 -7.58 48.84 -21.37
CA LEU A 217 -8.71 49.77 -21.32
C LEU A 217 -8.50 50.87 -20.27
N SER A 218 -7.91 50.53 -19.11
CA SER A 218 -7.57 51.50 -18.07
C SER A 218 -6.57 52.55 -18.56
N ILE A 219 -5.53 52.15 -19.31
CA ILE A 219 -4.58 53.11 -19.89
C ILE A 219 -5.26 53.98 -20.94
N ASN A 220 -6.03 53.38 -21.84
CA ASN A 220 -6.73 54.13 -22.88
C ASN A 220 -7.66 55.18 -22.25
N TRP A 221 -8.37 54.81 -21.19
CA TRP A 221 -9.21 55.73 -20.42
C TRP A 221 -8.41 56.87 -19.78
N ASN A 222 -7.27 56.55 -19.14
CA ASN A 222 -6.38 57.56 -18.55
C ASN A 222 -5.80 58.51 -19.60
N PHE A 223 -5.49 58.03 -20.80
CA PHE A 223 -5.01 58.89 -21.89
C PHE A 223 -6.11 59.81 -22.43
N SER A 224 -7.32 59.30 -22.64
CA SER A 224 -8.42 60.09 -23.22
C SER A 224 -9.03 61.11 -22.25
N TYR A 225 -9.11 60.78 -20.96
CA TYR A 225 -9.85 61.60 -19.98
C TYR A 225 -9.00 62.09 -18.82
N GLY A 226 -7.76 61.64 -18.64
CA GLY A 226 -6.93 61.94 -17.46
C GLY A 226 -6.71 63.43 -17.19
N SER A 227 -6.66 64.27 -18.25
CA SER A 227 -6.50 65.73 -18.12
C SER A 227 -7.72 66.45 -17.54
N GLN A 228 -8.91 65.84 -17.62
CA GLN A 228 -10.16 66.42 -17.10
C GLN A 228 -10.35 66.17 -15.59
N TRP A 229 -9.60 65.22 -15.01
CA TRP A 229 -9.73 64.78 -13.61
C TRP A 229 -8.59 65.26 -12.71
N ILE A 230 -7.93 66.38 -13.06
CA ILE A 230 -6.87 67.01 -12.25
C ILE A 230 -7.34 67.37 -10.81
N PHE A 231 -8.65 67.46 -10.58
CA PHE A 231 -9.23 67.84 -9.28
C PHE A 231 -9.53 66.65 -8.34
N VAL A 232 -8.99 65.45 -8.58
CA VAL A 232 -9.17 64.30 -7.68
C VAL A 232 -8.01 64.26 -6.66
N PRO A 233 -8.23 64.65 -5.40
CA PRO A 233 -7.16 64.90 -4.41
C PRO A 233 -6.45 63.63 -3.89
N PHE A 234 -6.77 62.45 -4.44
CA PHE A 234 -6.25 61.15 -3.98
C PHE A 234 -5.31 60.47 -5.00
N VAL A 235 -5.07 61.09 -6.16
CA VAL A 235 -4.09 60.58 -7.13
C VAL A 235 -2.71 61.05 -6.69
N ILE A 236 -2.13 60.35 -5.71
CA ILE A 236 -0.71 60.45 -5.40
C ILE A 236 0.02 60.05 -6.69
N GLY A 237 0.86 60.93 -7.25
CA GLY A 237 1.59 60.66 -8.48
C GLY A 237 2.22 59.26 -8.42
N ASP A 238 1.80 58.38 -9.33
CA ASP A 238 2.27 57.01 -9.35
C ASP A 238 3.81 57.03 -9.57
N PRO A 239 4.62 56.39 -8.73
CA PRO A 239 6.09 56.43 -8.81
C PRO A 239 6.67 55.70 -10.06
N TYR A 240 5.81 55.34 -11.01
CA TYR A 240 6.12 54.59 -12.23
C TYR A 240 5.64 55.40 -13.43
N ASP A 241 6.45 56.36 -13.87
CA ASP A 241 6.09 57.39 -14.85
C ASP A 241 6.04 56.89 -16.32
N GLY A 242 6.08 55.56 -16.53
CA GLY A 242 6.07 54.94 -17.84
C GLY A 242 4.75 54.22 -18.13
N VAL A 243 4.25 54.33 -19.38
CA VAL A 243 3.05 53.61 -19.87
C VAL A 243 3.14 52.11 -19.60
N ALA A 244 4.31 51.51 -19.78
CA ALA A 244 4.56 50.10 -19.49
C ALA A 244 4.48 49.77 -17.98
N GLY A 245 4.96 50.67 -17.12
CA GLY A 245 4.88 50.52 -15.67
C GLY A 245 3.44 50.61 -15.17
N GLN A 246 2.68 51.58 -15.67
CA GLN A 246 1.25 51.73 -15.36
C GLN A 246 0.43 50.52 -15.87
N PHE A 247 0.74 49.99 -17.05
CA PHE A 247 0.12 48.76 -17.56
C PHE A 247 0.32 47.59 -16.61
N PHE A 248 1.57 47.36 -16.21
CA PHE A 248 1.93 46.24 -15.36
C PHE A 248 1.28 46.33 -13.97
N ILE A 249 1.33 47.51 -13.34
CA ILE A 249 0.70 47.73 -12.03
C ILE A 249 -0.83 47.59 -12.13
N ASN A 250 -1.46 48.14 -13.16
CA ASN A 250 -2.90 48.00 -13.34
C ASN A 250 -3.29 46.54 -13.63
N ALA A 251 -2.50 45.80 -14.41
CA ALA A 251 -2.72 44.36 -14.61
C ALA A 251 -2.66 43.59 -13.27
N LEU A 252 -1.67 43.85 -12.42
CA LEU A 252 -1.58 43.25 -11.09
C LEU A 252 -2.73 43.67 -10.15
N ARG A 253 -3.17 44.92 -10.21
CA ARG A 253 -4.36 45.41 -9.48
C ARG A 253 -5.60 44.62 -9.89
N PHE A 254 -5.81 44.39 -11.18
CA PHE A 254 -6.94 43.59 -11.68
C PHE A 254 -6.84 42.10 -11.31
N VAL A 255 -5.63 41.52 -11.26
CA VAL A 255 -5.44 40.14 -10.76
C VAL A 255 -5.92 40.01 -9.32
N ILE A 256 -5.56 40.95 -8.44
CA ILE A 256 -6.02 40.95 -7.05
C ILE A 256 -7.54 41.14 -6.97
N LEU A 257 -8.11 42.00 -7.81
CA LEU A 257 -9.56 42.26 -7.85
C LEU A 257 -10.36 41.04 -8.31
N PHE A 258 -9.85 40.29 -9.29
CA PHE A 258 -10.50 39.12 -9.86
C PHE A 258 -10.02 37.77 -9.30
N GLN A 259 -9.23 37.76 -8.22
CA GLN A 259 -8.69 36.54 -7.60
C GLN A 259 -9.77 35.49 -7.22
N VAL A 260 -11.01 35.94 -7.00
CA VAL A 260 -12.16 35.09 -6.64
C VAL A 260 -12.58 34.17 -7.81
N MET A 261 -12.19 34.48 -9.06
CA MET A 261 -12.48 33.62 -10.22
C MET A 261 -11.79 32.25 -10.15
N VAL A 262 -10.67 32.12 -9.42
CA VAL A 262 -10.04 30.82 -9.17
C VAL A 262 -10.56 30.29 -7.84
N PRO A 263 -11.47 29.30 -7.84
CA PRO A 263 -12.13 28.87 -6.61
C PRO A 263 -11.21 27.98 -5.78
N ILE A 264 -10.34 28.58 -4.96
CA ILE A 264 -9.41 27.85 -4.07
C ILE A 264 -10.19 26.92 -3.11
N ALA A 265 -11.39 27.34 -2.69
CA ALA A 265 -12.26 26.56 -1.82
C ALA A 265 -12.84 25.28 -2.46
N LEU A 266 -12.73 25.12 -3.78
CA LEU A 266 -13.25 23.94 -4.49
C LEU A 266 -12.56 22.66 -4.01
N TYR A 267 -11.23 22.67 -3.89
CA TYR A 267 -10.45 21.49 -3.49
C TYR A 267 -10.81 21.02 -2.07
N VAL A 268 -10.90 21.95 -1.11
CA VAL A 268 -11.28 21.60 0.26
C VAL A 268 -12.71 21.14 0.37
N SER A 269 -13.63 21.76 -0.38
CA SER A 269 -15.02 21.31 -0.40
C SER A 269 -15.13 19.86 -0.87
N LEU A 270 -14.35 19.48 -1.90
CA LEU A 270 -14.30 18.10 -2.38
C LEU A 270 -13.71 17.13 -1.36
N ASP A 271 -12.62 17.52 -0.68
CA ASP A 271 -12.04 16.71 0.40
C ASP A 271 -13.05 16.47 1.54
N VAL A 272 -13.77 17.51 1.97
CA VAL A 272 -14.80 17.39 2.99
C VAL A 272 -15.93 16.45 2.54
N VAL A 273 -16.40 16.60 1.29
CA VAL A 273 -17.42 15.73 0.72
C VAL A 273 -16.95 14.27 0.69
N ARG A 274 -15.71 14.01 0.28
CA ARG A 274 -15.15 12.65 0.25
C ARG A 274 -15.07 12.02 1.65
N VAL A 275 -14.66 12.79 2.67
CA VAL A 275 -14.65 12.32 4.06
C VAL A 275 -16.06 11.97 4.54
N LEU A 276 -17.05 12.82 4.23
CA LEU A 276 -18.46 12.56 4.57
C LEU A 276 -18.98 11.30 3.86
N GLN A 277 -18.71 11.14 2.56
CA GLN A 277 -19.08 9.96 1.80
C GLN A 277 -18.49 8.69 2.41
N MET A 278 -17.19 8.69 2.74
CA MET A 278 -16.56 7.56 3.41
C MET A 278 -17.23 7.26 4.76
N TYR A 279 -17.51 8.28 5.57
CA TYR A 279 -18.21 8.10 6.84
C TYR A 279 -19.59 7.44 6.66
N THR A 280 -20.33 7.84 5.62
CA THR A 280 -21.62 7.20 5.30
C THR A 280 -21.46 5.74 4.86
N ILE A 281 -20.48 5.42 4.02
CA ILE A 281 -20.20 4.04 3.55
C ILE A 281 -19.85 3.13 4.73
N GLN A 282 -19.00 3.59 5.66
CA GLN A 282 -18.60 2.79 6.82
C GLN A 282 -19.73 2.53 7.81
N ARG A 283 -20.75 3.40 7.85
CA ARG A 283 -21.90 3.29 8.75
C ARG A 283 -23.07 2.49 8.14
N ASP A 284 -22.98 2.11 6.87
CA ASP A 284 -24.02 1.35 6.21
C ASP A 284 -24.21 -0.03 6.87
N LYS A 285 -25.45 -0.35 7.25
CA LYS A 285 -25.81 -1.62 7.89
C LYS A 285 -25.96 -2.75 6.87
N HIS A 286 -26.34 -2.45 5.63
CA HIS A 286 -26.55 -3.46 4.59
C HIS A 286 -25.24 -4.06 4.09
N LEU A 287 -24.14 -3.32 4.26
CA LEU A 287 -22.81 -3.72 3.85
C LEU A 287 -22.04 -4.50 4.92
N LYS A 288 -22.68 -4.87 6.03
CA LYS A 288 -22.06 -5.60 7.14
C LYS A 288 -22.37 -7.10 7.04
N TYR A 289 -21.35 -7.92 6.79
CA TYR A 289 -21.49 -9.39 6.69
C TYR A 289 -20.80 -10.13 7.85
N GLU A 290 -19.61 -9.69 8.31
CA GLU A 290 -18.95 -10.24 9.52
C GLU A 290 -18.17 -9.13 10.24
N HIS A 291 -17.34 -8.42 9.48
CA HIS A 291 -16.68 -7.19 9.89
C HIS A 291 -17.31 -5.98 9.20
N PRO A 292 -17.33 -4.80 9.83
CA PRO A 292 -17.77 -3.58 9.17
C PRO A 292 -16.83 -3.24 8.00
N ILE A 293 -17.37 -2.61 6.94
CA ILE A 293 -16.55 -2.13 5.84
C ILE A 293 -15.52 -1.12 6.35
N SER A 294 -14.26 -1.36 5.99
CA SER A 294 -13.16 -0.45 6.27
C SER A 294 -12.67 0.20 4.99
N CYS A 295 -13.04 1.47 4.78
CA CYS A 295 -12.46 2.29 3.72
C CYS A 295 -11.04 2.72 4.13
N ARG A 296 -10.05 2.41 3.28
CA ARG A 296 -8.62 2.65 3.56
C ARG A 296 -8.05 3.90 2.91
N THR A 297 -8.71 4.41 1.87
CA THR A 297 -8.24 5.55 1.06
C THR A 297 -9.35 6.56 0.94
N PHE A 298 -9.07 7.84 1.21
CA PHE A 298 -10.09 8.91 1.23
C PHE A 298 -10.31 9.57 -0.14
N THR A 299 -9.43 9.35 -1.12
CA THR A 299 -9.40 10.15 -2.37
C THR A 299 -10.29 9.62 -3.48
N ILE A 300 -10.62 8.33 -3.51
CA ILE A 300 -11.17 7.63 -4.70
C ILE A 300 -12.65 7.22 -4.57
N ASN A 301 -13.42 7.86 -3.69
CA ASN A 301 -14.79 7.42 -3.42
C ASN A 301 -15.71 7.55 -4.64
N GLU A 302 -15.56 8.62 -5.43
CA GLU A 302 -16.36 8.84 -6.64
C GLU A 302 -16.02 7.89 -7.80
N ASP A 303 -14.81 7.34 -7.82
CA ASP A 303 -14.37 6.40 -8.87
C ASP A 303 -15.18 5.09 -8.79
N LEU A 304 -15.75 4.74 -7.62
CA LEU A 304 -16.63 3.59 -7.46
C LEU A 304 -17.85 3.64 -8.39
N GLY A 305 -18.35 4.85 -8.72
CA GLY A 305 -19.46 5.05 -9.65
C GLY A 305 -19.05 4.97 -11.13
N GLN A 306 -17.76 4.88 -11.44
CA GLN A 306 -17.21 4.94 -12.79
C GLN A 306 -16.53 3.62 -13.21
N ILE A 307 -16.69 2.56 -12.43
CA ILE A 307 -16.07 1.26 -12.71
C ILE A 307 -16.72 0.65 -13.96
N GLY A 308 -15.96 0.52 -15.05
CA GLY A 308 -16.40 -0.16 -16.27
C GLY A 308 -16.09 -1.67 -16.30
N TYR A 309 -15.07 -2.10 -15.56
CA TYR A 309 -14.60 -3.48 -15.52
C TYR A 309 -14.31 -3.90 -14.08
N ILE A 310 -14.80 -5.08 -13.69
CA ILE A 310 -14.48 -5.71 -12.41
C ILE A 310 -13.62 -6.92 -12.71
N PHE A 311 -12.36 -6.86 -12.30
CA PHE A 311 -11.50 -8.04 -12.26
C PHE A 311 -11.71 -8.73 -10.91
N SER A 312 -12.34 -9.90 -10.94
CA SER A 312 -12.56 -10.70 -9.75
C SER A 312 -11.60 -11.87 -9.74
N ASP A 313 -10.99 -12.13 -8.60
CA ASP A 313 -10.36 -13.42 -8.36
C ASP A 313 -11.44 -14.50 -8.22
N LYS A 314 -11.12 -15.73 -8.58
CA LYS A 314 -12.02 -16.88 -8.44
C LYS A 314 -12.01 -17.38 -7.00
N THR A 315 -10.83 -17.72 -6.50
CA THR A 315 -10.66 -18.32 -5.18
C THR A 315 -10.75 -17.26 -4.10
N GLY A 316 -11.44 -17.53 -2.99
CA GLY A 316 -11.58 -16.58 -1.88
C GLY A 316 -12.50 -15.37 -2.14
N THR A 317 -12.87 -15.09 -3.41
CA THR A 317 -13.81 -14.02 -3.77
C THR A 317 -15.13 -14.57 -4.32
N LEU A 318 -15.10 -15.31 -5.43
CA LEU A 318 -16.33 -15.91 -6.02
C LEU A 318 -16.73 -17.20 -5.31
N THR A 319 -15.75 -18.03 -4.96
CA THR A 319 -16.00 -19.32 -4.29
C THR A 319 -15.55 -19.28 -2.84
N GLN A 320 -16.42 -19.72 -1.94
CA GLN A 320 -16.00 -20.08 -0.58
C GLN A 320 -15.06 -21.29 -0.66
N ASN A 321 -13.98 -21.29 0.13
CA ASN A 321 -13.02 -22.41 0.22
C ASN A 321 -13.61 -23.63 0.96
N LYS A 322 -14.80 -24.08 0.52
CA LYS A 322 -15.55 -25.19 1.08
C LYS A 322 -16.02 -26.11 -0.05
N LEU A 323 -15.37 -27.25 -0.19
CA LEU A 323 -15.75 -28.29 -1.15
C LEU A 323 -16.79 -29.21 -0.51
N VAL A 324 -17.98 -29.28 -1.12
CA VAL A 324 -19.06 -30.17 -0.68
C VAL A 324 -19.30 -31.21 -1.75
N PHE A 325 -19.16 -32.48 -1.41
CA PHE A 325 -19.53 -33.58 -2.29
C PHE A 325 -21.05 -33.54 -2.55
N LYS A 326 -21.45 -33.48 -3.83
CA LYS A 326 -22.86 -33.37 -4.23
C LYS A 326 -23.40 -34.64 -4.89
N ALA A 327 -22.65 -35.22 -5.81
CA ALA A 327 -23.08 -36.42 -6.51
C ALA A 327 -21.87 -37.19 -7.05
N MET A 328 -22.07 -38.47 -7.33
CA MET A 328 -21.16 -39.33 -8.08
C MET A 328 -21.93 -40.19 -9.07
N SER A 329 -21.29 -40.60 -10.17
CA SER A 329 -21.83 -41.60 -11.09
C SER A 329 -21.02 -42.88 -11.00
N ILE A 330 -21.67 -44.00 -10.73
CA ILE A 330 -21.04 -45.32 -10.69
C ILE A 330 -21.78 -46.23 -11.67
N GLY A 331 -21.08 -46.74 -12.69
CA GLY A 331 -21.67 -47.65 -13.68
C GLY A 331 -22.82 -47.03 -14.49
N GLY A 332 -22.80 -45.70 -14.69
CA GLY A 332 -23.88 -44.98 -15.38
C GLY A 332 -25.08 -44.62 -14.49
N LEU A 333 -25.11 -45.06 -13.23
CA LEU A 333 -26.13 -44.69 -12.25
C LEU A 333 -25.65 -43.48 -11.44
N GLN A 334 -26.48 -42.43 -11.40
CA GLN A 334 -26.20 -41.21 -10.64
C GLN A 334 -26.68 -41.34 -9.19
N TYR A 335 -25.77 -41.12 -8.25
CA TYR A 335 -26.03 -41.08 -6.81
C TYR A 335 -25.84 -39.63 -6.35
N SER A 336 -26.88 -39.01 -5.83
CA SER A 336 -26.80 -37.68 -5.21
C SER A 336 -26.73 -37.82 -3.71
N ALA A 337 -25.79 -37.12 -3.07
CA ALA A 337 -25.86 -36.87 -1.64
C ALA A 337 -27.08 -35.96 -1.38
N ARG A 338 -27.86 -36.28 -0.34
CA ARG A 338 -29.09 -35.56 0.01
C ARG A 338 -28.77 -34.23 0.68
#